data_AF-A0A5C5CUT9-F1
#
_entry.id   AF-A0A5C5CUT9-F1
#
_cell.length_a   1.000
_cell.length_b   1.000
_cell.length_c   1.000
_cell.angle_alpha   90.00
_cell.angle_beta   90.00
_cell.angle_gamma   90.00
#
_symmetry.space_group_name_H-M   'P 1'
#
loop_
_entity.id
_entity.type
_entity.pdbx_description
1 polymer ?
#
loop_
_entity_poly.entity_id
_entity_poly.type
_entity_poly.pdbx_seq_one_letter_code
_entity_poly.pdbx_strand_id
1 'polypeptide(L)'
;MKQLTPRQQEVLAFITNHQNSIGFPPTNSEIAYAMEFHSPNAATFHLKALQRKGYITMIPGKARGIQLNGTQSPVAQRDEALTVLRELLACSVDSAERAAALLKRYDLKEETV
;
A
#
# COMPACT_ATOMS: atom_id res chain seq x y z
N MET A 1 0.39 10.98 -8.73
CA MET A 1 -0.25 9.65 -8.72
C MET A 1 -1.47 9.66 -9.64
N LYS A 2 -1.69 8.62 -10.45
CA LYS A 2 -2.87 8.55 -11.35
C LYS A 2 -4.11 8.20 -10.54
N GLN A 3 -5.14 9.03 -10.57
CA GLN A 3 -6.38 8.82 -9.81
C GLN A 3 -7.00 7.45 -10.11
N LEU A 4 -7.36 6.71 -9.06
CA LEU A 4 -8.06 5.43 -9.14
C LEU A 4 -9.55 5.68 -9.33
N THR A 5 -10.23 4.81 -10.09
CA THR A 5 -11.69 4.80 -10.06
C THR A 5 -12.17 4.20 -8.73
N PRO A 6 -13.39 4.49 -8.25
CA PRO A 6 -13.90 3.93 -7.00
C PRO A 6 -13.75 2.41 -6.95
N ARG A 7 -14.13 1.74 -8.04
CA ARG A 7 -14.01 0.28 -8.14
C ARG A 7 -12.56 -0.23 -8.10
N GLN A 8 -11.61 0.51 -8.68
CA GLN A 8 -10.19 0.14 -8.60
C GLN A 8 -9.63 0.34 -7.19
N GLN A 9 -10.11 1.36 -6.49
CA GLN A 9 -9.74 1.62 -5.10
C GLN A 9 -10.27 0.53 -4.17
N GLU A 10 -11.50 0.07 -4.37
CA GLU A 10 -12.05 -1.09 -3.64
C GLU A 10 -11.21 -2.35 -3.86
N VAL A 11 -10.84 -2.65 -5.12
CA VAL A 11 -10.00 -3.82 -5.44
C VAL A 11 -8.64 -3.71 -4.75
N LEU A 12 -8.01 -2.53 -4.78
CA LEU A 12 -6.74 -2.29 -4.10
C LEU A 12 -6.87 -2.45 -2.59
N ALA A 13 -7.92 -1.90 -1.98
CA ALA A 13 -8.19 -2.02 -0.55
C ALA A 13 -8.41 -3.47 -0.14
N PHE A 14 -9.16 -4.24 -0.93
CA PHE A 14 -9.36 -5.67 -0.70
C PHE A 14 -8.02 -6.43 -0.70
N ILE A 15 -7.16 -6.20 -1.70
CA ILE A 15 -5.84 -6.86 -1.79
C ILE A 15 -5.00 -6.54 -0.54
N THR A 16 -4.94 -5.27 -0.14
CA THR A 16 -4.22 -4.83 1.06
C THR A 16 -4.76 -5.48 2.33
N ASN A 17 -6.07 -5.46 2.53
CA ASN A 17 -6.70 -6.05 3.72
C ASN A 17 -6.55 -7.56 3.77
N HIS A 18 -6.67 -8.24 2.63
CA HIS A 18 -6.48 -9.68 2.52
C HIS A 18 -5.03 -10.06 2.86
N GLN A 19 -4.05 -9.33 2.33
CA GLN A 19 -2.65 -9.55 2.64
C GLN A 19 -2.33 -9.28 4.12
N ASN A 20 -2.91 -8.24 4.72
CA ASN A 20 -2.70 -7.91 6.14
C ASN A 20 -3.35 -8.93 7.10
N SER A 21 -4.49 -9.51 6.72
CA SER A 21 -5.22 -10.46 7.57
C SER A 21 -4.70 -11.90 7.45
N ILE A 22 -4.37 -12.33 6.24
CA ILE A 22 -4.03 -13.73 5.95
C ILE A 22 -2.51 -13.93 5.77
N GLY A 23 -1.76 -12.86 5.50
CA GLY A 23 -0.31 -12.88 5.35
C GLY A 23 0.20 -13.13 3.93
N PHE A 24 -0.69 -13.40 2.97
CA PHE A 24 -0.36 -13.57 1.55
C PHE A 24 -1.38 -12.87 0.64
N PRO A 25 -0.99 -12.47 -0.58
CA PRO A 25 -1.90 -11.81 -1.50
C PRO A 25 -2.99 -12.76 -2.03
N PRO A 26 -4.20 -12.24 -2.34
CA PRO A 26 -5.27 -13.01 -2.93
C PRO A 26 -4.96 -13.41 -4.38
N THR A 27 -5.66 -14.43 -4.87
CA THR A 27 -5.66 -14.86 -6.27
C THR A 27 -6.71 -14.09 -7.09
N ASN A 28 -6.59 -14.13 -8.42
CA ASN A 28 -7.58 -13.51 -9.31
C ASN A 28 -9.02 -14.03 -9.07
N SER A 29 -9.16 -15.33 -8.78
CA SER A 29 -10.47 -15.96 -8.52
C SER A 29 -11.05 -15.54 -7.16
N GLU A 30 -10.20 -15.42 -6.13
CA GLU A 30 -10.63 -14.91 -4.82
C GLU A 30 -11.10 -13.46 -4.91
N ILE A 31 -10.40 -12.61 -5.68
CA ILE A 31 -10.83 -11.23 -5.95
C ILE A 31 -12.14 -11.22 -6.73
N ALA A 32 -12.28 -12.08 -7.74
CA ALA A 32 -13.51 -12.19 -8.52
C ALA A 32 -14.72 -12.54 -7.66
N TYR A 33 -14.55 -13.49 -6.75
CA TYR A 33 -15.58 -13.92 -5.81
C TYR A 33 -15.92 -12.84 -4.78
N ALA A 34 -14.92 -12.29 -4.09
CA ALA A 34 -15.13 -11.31 -3.02
C ALA A 34 -15.72 -9.99 -3.51
N MET A 35 -15.44 -9.62 -4.75
CA MET A 35 -15.96 -8.39 -5.38
C MET A 35 -17.22 -8.66 -6.20
N GLU A 36 -17.77 -9.88 -6.22
CA GLU A 36 -18.96 -10.24 -7.01
C GLU A 36 -18.83 -9.89 -8.51
N PHE A 37 -17.64 -10.08 -9.07
CA PHE A 37 -17.44 -9.87 -10.50
C PHE A 37 -18.13 -10.99 -11.30
N HIS A 38 -18.84 -10.61 -12.36
CA HIS A 38 -19.48 -11.57 -13.27
C HIS A 38 -18.51 -12.56 -13.94
N SER A 39 -17.20 -12.27 -13.97
CA SER A 39 -16.18 -13.21 -14.44
C SER A 39 -14.78 -12.92 -13.85
N PRO A 40 -13.88 -13.92 -13.80
CA PRO A 40 -12.47 -13.72 -13.44
C PRO A 40 -11.72 -12.73 -14.35
N ASN A 41 -12.19 -12.57 -15.60
CA ASN A 41 -11.62 -11.62 -16.55
C ASN A 41 -11.88 -10.17 -16.14
N ALA A 42 -13.02 -9.88 -15.49
CA ALA A 42 -13.31 -8.54 -14.98
C ALA A 42 -12.33 -8.14 -13.86
N ALA A 43 -12.05 -9.05 -12.92
CA ALA A 43 -11.01 -8.83 -11.90
C ALA A 43 -9.65 -8.54 -12.55
N THR A 44 -9.28 -9.35 -13.56
CA THR A 44 -8.03 -9.18 -14.31
C THR A 44 -7.93 -7.80 -14.99
N PHE A 45 -9.03 -7.25 -15.51
CA PHE A 45 -9.06 -5.91 -16.10
C PHE A 45 -8.70 -4.83 -15.07
N HIS A 46 -9.32 -4.88 -13.89
CA HIS A 46 -9.01 -3.95 -12.80
C HIS A 46 -7.56 -4.09 -12.32
N LEU A 47 -7.05 -5.31 -12.19
CA LEU A 47 -5.67 -5.57 -11.81
C LEU A 47 -4.66 -5.02 -12.83
N LYS A 48 -4.90 -5.23 -14.13
CA LYS A 48 -4.08 -4.63 -15.20
C LYS A 48 -4.11 -3.10 -15.14
N ALA A 49 -5.26 -2.50 -14.85
CA ALA A 49 -5.37 -1.05 -14.69
C ALA A 49 -4.57 -0.54 -13.49
N LEU A 50 -4.63 -1.24 -12.34
CA LEU A 50 -3.83 -0.93 -11.15
C LEU A 50 -2.33 -1.05 -11.44
N GLN A 51 -1.91 -2.09 -12.15
CA GLN A 51 -0.52 -2.28 -12.56
C GLN A 51 -0.04 -1.17 -13.50
N ARG A 52 -0.84 -0.82 -14.52
CA ARG A 52 -0.55 0.30 -15.43
C ARG A 52 -0.45 1.65 -14.71
N LYS A 53 -1.13 1.79 -13.57
CA LYS A 53 -1.08 2.98 -12.71
C LYS A 53 0.04 2.92 -11.67
N GLY A 54 0.74 1.79 -11.57
CA GLY A 54 1.90 1.60 -10.70
C GLY A 54 1.57 1.21 -9.26
N TYR A 55 0.31 0.88 -8.95
CA TYR A 55 -0.10 0.51 -7.58
C TYR A 55 0.22 -0.94 -7.22
N ILE A 56 0.32 -1.82 -8.21
CA ILE A 56 0.65 -3.23 -8.01
C ILE A 56 1.61 -3.73 -9.10
N THR A 57 2.32 -4.81 -8.81
CA THR A 57 3.05 -5.64 -9.77
C THR A 57 2.43 -7.03 -9.78
N MET A 58 2.21 -7.60 -10.97
CA MET A 58 1.75 -8.98 -11.11
C MET A 58 2.88 -9.85 -11.66
N ILE A 59 3.18 -10.95 -10.97
CA ILE A 59 4.14 -11.96 -11.42
C ILE A 59 3.40 -12.99 -12.28
N PRO A 60 3.72 -13.11 -13.59
CA PRO A 60 3.07 -14.08 -14.46
C PRO A 60 3.37 -15.51 -14.01
N GLY A 61 2.40 -16.42 -14.20
CA GLY A 61 2.55 -17.83 -13.85
C GLY A 61 2.44 -18.15 -12.35
N LYS A 62 2.24 -17.16 -11.47
CA LYS A 62 1.99 -17.38 -10.04
C LYS A 62 0.54 -17.04 -9.69
N ALA A 63 -0.18 -18.01 -9.10
CA ALA A 63 -1.57 -17.81 -8.66
C ALA A 63 -1.72 -16.67 -7.64
N ARG A 64 -0.73 -16.53 -6.73
CA ARG A 64 -0.62 -15.46 -5.72
C ARG A 64 0.50 -14.47 -6.06
N GLY A 65 0.61 -14.09 -7.33
CA GLY A 65 1.69 -13.25 -7.84
C GLY A 65 1.49 -11.75 -7.68
N ILE A 66 0.52 -11.28 -6.89
CA ILE A 66 0.22 -9.85 -6.74
C ILE A 66 1.14 -9.25 -5.67
N GLN A 67 1.86 -8.19 -6.01
CA GLN A 67 2.69 -7.42 -5.10
C GLN A 67 2.18 -5.98 -5.06
N LEU A 68 2.00 -5.43 -3.87
CA LEU A 68 1.63 -4.02 -3.71
C LEU A 68 2.86 -3.14 -3.90
N ASN A 69 2.77 -2.14 -4.77
CA ASN A 69 3.83 -1.17 -5.00
C ASN A 69 3.48 0.12 -4.23
N GLY A 70 4.37 0.57 -3.36
CA GLY A 70 4.27 1.91 -2.76
C GLY A 70 3.23 2.08 -1.65
N THR A 71 2.53 1.04 -1.21
CA THR A 71 2.08 1.01 0.19
C THR A 71 3.29 0.59 1.00
N GLN A 72 3.96 1.56 1.60
CA GLN A 72 4.96 1.27 2.63
C GLN A 72 4.27 0.29 3.59
N SER A 73 4.81 -0.92 3.74
CA SER A 73 4.24 -1.88 4.69
C SER A 73 4.10 -1.17 6.05
N PRO A 74 3.02 -1.35 6.83
CA PRO A 74 2.90 -0.74 8.15
C PRO A 74 4.15 -0.98 9.00
N VAL A 75 4.81 -2.12 8.78
CA VAL A 75 6.11 -2.48 9.36
C VAL A 75 7.22 -1.53 8.90
N ALA A 76 7.35 -1.28 7.60
CA ALA A 76 8.35 -0.37 7.05
C ALA A 76 8.12 1.09 7.48
N GLN A 77 6.85 1.52 7.56
CA GLN A 77 6.49 2.85 8.07
C GLN A 77 6.87 3.00 9.54
N ARG A 78 6.55 1.97 10.35
CA ARG A 78 6.90 1.89 11.77
C ARG A 78 8.41 1.93 11.96
N ASP A 79 9.17 1.19 11.16
CA ASP A 79 10.63 1.13 11.27
C ASP A 79 11.29 2.45 10.86
N GLU A 80 10.78 3.13 9.83
CA GLU A 80 11.22 4.47 9.43
C GLU A 80 10.94 5.50 10.55
N ALA A 81 9.72 5.49 11.11
CA ALA A 81 9.35 6.37 12.22
C ALA A 81 10.21 6.12 13.48
N LEU A 82 10.46 4.84 13.82
CA LEU A 82 11.32 4.47 14.96
C LEU A 82 12.77 4.92 14.77
N THR A 83 13.27 4.89 13.54
CA THR A 83 14.64 5.36 13.22
C THR A 83 14.76 6.86 13.48
N VAL A 84 13.80 7.64 12.98
CA VAL A 84 13.79 9.10 13.20
C VAL A 84 13.60 9.46 14.68
N LEU A 85 12.72 8.75 15.40
CA LEU A 85 12.54 8.95 16.85
C LEU A 85 13.82 8.66 17.65
N ARG A 86 14.58 7.62 17.28
CA ARG A 86 15.88 7.32 17.91
C ARG A 86 16.93 8.40 17.63
N GLU A 87 16.97 8.91 16.40
CA GLU A 87 17.88 9.99 16.00
C GLU A 87 17.58 11.30 16.75
N LEU A 88 16.29 11.65 16.91
CA LEU A 88 15.84 12.81 17.70
C LEU A 88 16.24 12.69 19.18
N LEU A 89 16.00 11.52 19.79
CA LEU A 89 16.42 11.24 21.17
C LEU A 89 17.94 11.26 21.34
N ALA A 90 18.70 10.93 20.28
CA ALA A 90 20.15 11.01 20.25
C ALA A 90 20.67 12.44 19.95
N CYS A 91 19.78 13.44 19.78
CA CYS A 91 20.12 14.83 19.44
C CYS A 91 21.07 14.96 18.23
N SER A 92 20.87 14.13 17.20
CA SER A 92 21.67 14.26 15.97
C SER A 92 21.24 15.49 15.15
N VAL A 93 22.20 16.11 14.47
CA VAL A 93 22.03 17.43 13.83
C VAL A 93 20.94 17.46 12.75
N ASP A 94 20.68 16.33 12.08
CA ASP A 94 19.71 16.21 10.97
C ASP A 94 18.33 15.65 11.39
N SER A 95 18.15 15.32 12.67
CA SER A 95 16.97 14.60 13.15
C SER A 95 15.67 15.40 13.01
N ALA A 96 15.72 16.73 13.19
CA ALA A 96 14.57 17.62 13.06
C ALA A 96 14.06 17.72 11.61
N GLU A 97 14.95 17.79 10.63
CA GLU A 97 14.57 17.92 9.22
C GLU A 97 13.90 16.65 8.70
N ARG A 98 14.42 15.47 9.08
CA ARG A 98 13.84 14.17 8.74
C ARG A 98 12.47 13.97 9.39
N ALA A 99 12.29 14.43 10.62
CA ALA A 99 11.00 14.41 11.32
C ALA A 99 9.97 15.30 10.61
N ALA A 100 10.34 16.53 10.24
CA ALA A 100 9.47 17.44 9.51
C ALA A 100 9.08 16.88 8.11
N ALA A 101 10.03 16.26 7.40
CA ALA A 101 9.77 15.61 6.12
C ALA A 101 8.78 14.44 6.24
N LEU A 102 8.88 13.64 7.32
CA LEU A 102 7.93 12.58 7.62
C LEU A 102 6.53 13.13 7.91
N LEU A 103 6.41 14.11 8.79
CA LEU A 103 5.12 14.73 9.15
C LEU A 103 4.40 15.29 7.93
N LYS A 104 5.12 16.04 7.09
CA LYS A 104 4.58 16.60 5.84
C LYS A 104 4.16 15.53 4.85
N ARG A 105 4.90 14.42 4.76
CA ARG A 105 4.58 13.30 3.87
C ARG A 105 3.32 12.54 4.30
N TYR A 106 3.05 12.50 5.61
CA TYR A 106 1.89 11.83 6.18
C TYR A 106 0.69 12.76 6.45
N ASP A 107 0.79 14.04 6.08
CA ASP A 107 -0.23 15.08 6.29
C ASP A 107 -0.69 15.17 7.77
N LEU A 108 0.23 14.87 8.70
CA LEU A 108 0.03 15.03 10.13
C LEU A 108 0.29 16.49 10.48
N LYS A 109 -0.73 17.22 10.93
CA LYS A 109 -0.55 18.59 11.41
C LYS A 109 0.23 18.57 12.73
N GLU A 110 1.15 19.51 12.88
CA GLU A 110 1.69 19.85 14.19
C GLU A 110 0.53 20.40 15.04
N GLU A 111 -0.06 19.55 15.88
CA GLU A 111 -0.83 20.01 17.03
C GLU A 111 0.19 20.47 18.08
N THR A 112 0.52 21.75 18.03
CA THR A 112 1.21 22.44 19.10
C THR A 112 0.31 22.46 20.33
N VAL A 113 0.70 21.73 21.37
CA VAL A 113 0.15 21.82 22.74
C VAL A 113 0.94 22.84 23.53
#